data_AF-A0A7C5ZG56-F1
#
_entry.id   AF-A0A7C5ZG56-F1
#
_cell.length_a   1.000
_cell.length_b   1.000
_cell.length_c   1.000
_cell.angle_alpha   90.00
_cell.angle_beta   90.00
_cell.angle_gamma   90.00
#
_symmetry.space_group_name_H-M   'P 1'
#
loop_
_entity.id
_entity.type
_entity.pdbx_description
1 polymer ?
#
loop_
_entity_poly.entity_id
_entity_poly.type
_entity_poly.pdbx_seq_one_letter_code
_entity_poly.pdbx_strand_id
1 'polypeptide(L)'
;MTTRVNVARAAIAGMAAMLLLFAVLSYSAVLGKSPTYDETLHSVAGYVHRIRGDFRINPEDPALFGYWGSLAHGRNALTISTDLRYWDQMIEDFATFQWYYSVHVLYGWRGNNGDQFIQKSRFMFVPVGMGLGGLIGWWAWRIAQQRHGAACAGAG
;
A
#
# COMPACT_ATOMS: atom_id res chain seq x y z
N MET A 1 -17.77 -21.21 -32.06
CA MET A 1 -18.05 -20.20 -31.01
C MET A 1 -17.54 -20.64 -29.64
N THR A 2 -17.81 -21.89 -29.23
CA THR A 2 -17.34 -22.54 -27.99
C THR A 2 -15.82 -22.54 -27.78
N THR A 3 -15.01 -22.80 -28.80
CA THR A 3 -13.54 -22.86 -28.66
C THR A 3 -12.91 -21.52 -28.24
N ARG A 4 -13.40 -20.39 -28.79
CA ARG A 4 -12.90 -19.05 -28.43
C ARG A 4 -13.28 -18.65 -26.99
N VAL A 5 -14.46 -19.06 -26.54
CA VAL A 5 -14.93 -18.83 -25.16
C VAL A 5 -14.07 -19.61 -24.17
N ASN A 6 -13.68 -20.85 -24.49
CA ASN A 6 -12.84 -21.68 -23.62
C ASN A 6 -11.42 -21.12 -23.48
N VAL A 7 -10.82 -20.60 -24.56
CA VAL A 7 -9.49 -19.97 -24.51
C VAL A 7 -9.50 -18.68 -23.68
N ALA A 8 -10.52 -17.84 -23.84
CA ALA A 8 -10.66 -16.62 -23.04
C ALA A 8 -10.81 -16.91 -21.55
N ARG A 9 -11.62 -17.93 -21.20
CA ARG A 9 -11.79 -18.38 -19.81
C ARG A 9 -10.49 -18.89 -19.21
N ALA A 10 -9.72 -19.70 -19.97
CA ALA A 10 -8.43 -20.20 -19.52
C ALA A 10 -7.42 -19.06 -19.29
N ALA A 11 -7.39 -18.05 -20.17
CA ALA A 11 -6.52 -16.89 -20.01
C ALA A 11 -6.87 -16.06 -18.76
N ILE A 12 -8.16 -15.81 -18.52
CA ILE A 12 -8.62 -15.10 -17.33
C ILE A 12 -8.28 -15.88 -16.06
N ALA A 13 -8.52 -17.20 -16.06
CA ALA A 13 -8.16 -18.08 -14.95
C ALA A 13 -6.66 -18.08 -14.67
N GLY A 14 -5.83 -18.14 -15.72
CA GLY A 14 -4.37 -18.04 -15.61
C GLY A 14 -3.91 -16.71 -15.02
N MET A 15 -4.50 -15.59 -15.47
CA MET A 15 -4.20 -14.26 -14.91
C MET A 15 -4.59 -14.18 -13.43
N ALA A 16 -5.79 -14.65 -13.07
CA ALA A 16 -6.24 -14.69 -11.69
C ALA A 16 -5.31 -15.53 -10.81
N ALA A 17 -4.89 -16.71 -11.29
CA ALA A 17 -3.94 -17.57 -10.58
C ALA A 17 -2.59 -16.88 -10.36
N MET A 18 -2.06 -16.17 -11.35
CA MET A 18 -0.81 -15.42 -11.21
C MET A 18 -0.93 -14.24 -10.24
N LEU A 19 -2.05 -13.52 -10.24
CA LEU A 19 -2.29 -12.43 -9.29
C LEU A 19 -2.45 -12.94 -7.86
N LEU A 20 -3.13 -14.08 -7.68
CA LEU A 20 -3.22 -14.74 -6.37
C LEU A 20 -1.86 -15.23 -5.88
N LEU A 21 -1.08 -15.85 -6.77
CA LEU A 21 0.29 -16.27 -6.45
C LEU A 21 1.15 -15.08 -6.04
N PHE A 22 1.08 -13.96 -6.77
CA PHE A 22 1.75 -12.71 -6.41
C PHE A 22 1.33 -12.21 -5.03
N ALA A 23 0.03 -12.19 -4.73
CA ALA A 23 -0.48 -11.72 -3.44
C ALA A 23 0.04 -12.55 -2.28
N VAL A 24 0.01 -13.88 -2.42
CA VAL A 24 0.50 -14.81 -1.39
C VAL A 24 2.01 -14.66 -1.21
N LEU A 25 2.78 -14.63 -2.30
CA LEU A 25 4.24 -14.54 -2.23
C LEU A 25 4.70 -13.18 -1.68
N SER A 26 4.13 -12.07 -2.15
CA SER A 26 4.50 -10.73 -1.69
C SER A 26 4.19 -10.53 -0.21
N TYR A 27 3.01 -10.96 0.26
CA TYR A 27 2.64 -10.82 1.66
C TYR A 27 3.43 -11.76 2.57
N SER A 28 3.59 -13.03 2.20
CA SER A 28 4.39 -13.97 2.99
C SER A 28 5.86 -13.55 3.12
N ALA A 29 6.44 -12.95 2.07
CA ALA A 29 7.82 -12.47 2.10
C ALA A 29 8.08 -11.38 3.16
N VAL A 30 7.06 -10.59 3.50
CA VAL A 30 7.18 -9.50 4.50
C VAL A 30 6.83 -9.93 5.92
N LEU A 31 6.27 -11.13 6.15
CA LEU A 31 5.73 -11.56 7.45
C LEU A 31 6.77 -11.64 8.59
N GLY A 32 8.06 -11.70 8.28
CA GLY A 32 9.15 -11.71 9.26
C GLY A 32 10.18 -10.60 9.06
N LYS A 33 9.83 -9.52 8.35
CA LYS A 33 10.75 -8.42 8.05
C LYS A 33 10.48 -7.24 8.95
N SER A 34 11.55 -6.72 9.56
CA SER A 34 11.51 -5.47 10.31
C SER A 34 10.99 -4.32 9.44
N PRO A 35 10.36 -3.30 10.04
CA PRO A 35 10.00 -2.09 9.31
C PRO A 35 11.21 -1.38 8.72
N THR A 36 11.03 -0.87 7.51
CA THR A 36 12.00 0.06 6.92
C THR A 36 11.88 1.43 7.56
N TYR A 37 12.85 2.29 7.30
CA TYR A 37 12.90 3.64 7.85
C TYR A 37 11.56 4.35 7.62
N ASP A 38 11.17 4.53 6.36
CA ASP A 38 10.00 5.31 5.95
C ASP A 38 8.64 4.68 6.29
N GLU A 39 8.58 3.36 6.45
CA GLU A 39 7.32 2.70 6.82
C GLU A 39 6.78 3.18 8.16
N THR A 40 7.67 3.45 9.12
CA THR A 40 7.28 3.92 10.44
C THR A 40 6.63 5.30 10.37
N LEU A 41 7.24 6.24 9.65
CA LEU A 41 6.72 7.60 9.50
C LEU A 41 5.41 7.62 8.73
N HIS A 42 5.38 7.08 7.51
CA HIS A 42 4.19 7.19 6.66
C HIS A 42 2.98 6.44 7.25
N SER A 43 3.20 5.32 7.95
CA SER A 43 2.11 4.60 8.60
C SER A 43 1.52 5.36 9.79
N VAL A 44 2.37 6.00 10.61
CA VAL A 44 1.91 6.82 11.74
C VAL A 44 1.26 8.10 11.24
N ALA A 45 1.88 8.80 10.28
CA ALA A 45 1.34 10.00 9.65
C ALA A 45 -0.06 9.71 9.06
N GLY A 46 -0.17 8.69 8.20
CA GLY A 46 -1.44 8.30 7.59
C GLY A 46 -2.55 7.97 8.60
N TYR A 47 -2.20 7.44 9.76
CA TYR A 47 -3.15 7.20 10.85
C TYR A 47 -3.54 8.49 11.57
N VAL A 48 -2.58 9.35 11.91
CA VAL A 48 -2.84 10.64 12.58
C VAL A 48 -3.67 11.55 11.68
N HIS A 49 -3.36 11.61 10.38
CA HIS A 49 -4.12 12.36 9.39
C HIS A 49 -5.59 11.88 9.37
N ARG A 50 -5.80 10.56 9.34
CA ARG A 50 -7.14 9.99 9.23
C ARG A 50 -7.97 10.12 10.50
N ILE A 51 -7.35 9.87 11.66
CA ILE A 51 -8.07 9.76 12.93
C ILE A 51 -8.19 11.11 13.64
N ARG A 52 -7.18 11.98 13.52
CA ARG A 52 -7.13 13.29 14.19
C ARG A 52 -7.29 14.48 13.25
N GLY A 53 -7.12 14.29 11.94
CA GLY A 53 -7.13 15.40 10.98
C GLY A 53 -5.95 16.36 11.14
N ASP A 54 -4.87 15.91 11.78
CA ASP A 54 -3.66 16.69 12.02
C ASP A 54 -2.58 16.26 11.04
N PHE A 55 -2.00 17.21 10.29
CA PHE A 55 -1.05 16.96 9.19
C PHE A 55 0.38 17.39 9.51
N ARG A 56 0.73 17.55 10.80
CA ARG A 56 2.09 17.96 11.20
C ARG A 56 3.16 16.90 10.95
N ILE A 57 2.76 15.64 10.78
CA ILE A 57 3.67 14.52 10.52
C ILE A 57 3.69 14.30 9.01
N ASN A 58 4.86 14.20 8.40
CA ASN A 58 5.00 13.96 6.97
C ASN A 58 4.26 14.98 6.07
N PRO A 59 4.33 16.31 6.34
CA PRO A 59 3.68 17.34 5.52
C PRO A 59 4.21 17.42 4.07
N GLU A 60 5.39 16.86 3.81
CA GLU A 60 6.06 16.82 2.51
C GLU A 60 5.33 15.97 1.47
N ASP A 61 4.60 14.92 1.90
CA ASP A 61 3.90 14.03 0.97
C ASP A 61 2.39 14.19 1.01
N PRO A 62 1.71 14.06 -0.15
CA PRO A 62 0.27 13.98 -0.20
C PRO A 62 -0.28 12.80 0.63
N ALA A 63 -1.32 13.07 1.43
CA ALA A 63 -1.86 12.11 2.38
C ALA A 63 -2.56 10.87 1.76
N LEU A 64 -2.69 10.76 0.44
CA LEU A 64 -3.47 9.71 -0.23
C LEU A 64 -3.03 8.30 0.16
N PHE A 65 -1.73 7.99 0.05
CA PHE A 65 -1.22 6.65 0.37
C PHE A 65 -1.16 6.40 1.88
N GLY A 66 -0.97 7.45 2.68
CA GLY A 66 -1.09 7.37 4.13
C GLY A 66 -2.51 7.00 4.56
N TYR A 67 -3.54 7.61 3.95
CA TYR A 67 -4.93 7.23 4.17
C TYR A 67 -5.22 5.80 3.76
N TRP A 68 -4.76 5.40 2.57
CA TRP A 68 -4.95 4.04 2.09
C TRP A 68 -4.34 3.00 3.05
N GLY A 69 -3.08 3.20 3.45
CA GLY A 69 -2.41 2.34 4.42
C GLY A 69 -3.10 2.31 5.78
N SER A 70 -3.74 3.42 6.18
CA SER A 70 -4.42 3.51 7.48
C SER A 70 -5.87 3.01 7.52
N LEU A 71 -6.44 2.61 6.38
CA LEU A 71 -7.80 2.05 6.33
C LEU A 71 -7.92 0.71 7.08
N ALA A 72 -6.85 -0.08 7.15
CA ALA A 72 -6.83 -1.33 7.91
C ALA A 72 -6.89 -1.12 9.44
N HIS A 73 -6.78 0.13 9.89
CA HIS A 73 -6.68 0.48 11.31
C HIS A 73 -7.98 1.10 11.84
N GLY A 74 -8.42 0.64 13.00
CA GLY A 74 -9.50 1.28 13.77
C GLY A 74 -8.99 2.49 14.55
N ARG A 75 -9.91 3.31 15.10
CA ARG A 75 -9.58 4.54 15.87
C ARG A 75 -8.69 4.33 17.11
N ASN A 76 -8.58 3.09 17.59
CA ASN A 76 -7.82 2.70 18.78
C ASN A 76 -6.60 1.83 18.44
N ALA A 77 -6.17 1.80 17.16
CA ALA A 77 -5.04 0.97 16.74
C ALA A 77 -3.70 1.47 17.31
N LEU A 78 -3.58 2.78 17.54
CA LEU A 78 -2.46 3.40 18.23
C LEU A 78 -2.95 4.38 19.28
N THR A 79 -2.27 4.36 20.42
CA THR A 79 -2.33 5.42 21.44
C THR A 79 -1.39 6.54 21.01
N ILE A 80 -1.96 7.71 20.73
CA ILE A 80 -1.24 8.90 20.27
C ILE A 80 -1.20 9.91 21.42
N SER A 81 0.01 10.26 21.88
CA SER A 81 0.20 11.26 22.94
C SER A 81 0.65 12.59 22.35
N THR A 82 -0.18 13.62 22.53
CA THR A 82 0.16 15.01 22.15
C THR A 82 1.04 15.70 23.18
N ASP A 83 1.19 15.12 24.37
CA ASP A 83 1.88 15.76 25.50
C ASP A 83 3.39 15.52 25.47
N LEU A 84 3.87 14.82 24.43
CA LEU A 84 5.29 14.59 24.22
C LEU A 84 5.94 15.84 23.64
N ARG A 85 7.10 16.22 24.18
CA ARG A 85 7.90 17.35 23.65
C ARG A 85 8.14 17.25 22.14
N TYR A 86 8.26 16.03 21.61
CA TYR A 86 8.41 15.79 20.17
C TYR A 86 7.21 16.25 19.34
N TRP A 87 5.99 16.20 19.89
CA TRP A 87 4.76 16.58 19.19
C TRP A 87 4.69 18.07 18.88
N ASP A 88 5.17 18.90 19.81
CA ASP A 88 5.22 20.35 19.64
C ASP A 88 6.42 20.78 18.77
N GLN A 89 7.57 20.13 18.99
CA GLN A 89 8.81 20.44 18.25
C GLN A 89 8.76 20.10 16.76
N MET A 90 7.82 19.28 16.31
CA MET A 90 7.60 19.03 14.87
C MET A 90 7.26 20.28 14.09
N ILE A 91 6.65 21.29 14.70
CA ILE A 91 6.32 22.53 14.00
C ILE A 91 7.60 23.34 13.71
N GLU A 92 8.60 23.24 14.59
CA GLU A 92 9.87 23.95 14.46
C GLU A 92 10.86 23.19 13.57
N ASP A 93 10.98 21.88 13.76
CA ASP A 93 11.84 20.99 12.97
C ASP A 93 11.10 19.67 12.68
N PHE A 94 10.26 19.71 11.64
CA PHE A 94 9.49 18.54 11.23
C PHE A 94 10.41 17.40 10.78
N ALA A 95 11.50 17.70 10.08
CA ALA A 95 12.38 16.71 9.46
C ALA A 95 13.02 15.80 10.51
N THR A 96 13.41 16.33 11.67
CA THR A 96 14.02 15.56 12.74
C THR A 96 12.98 14.89 13.63
N PHE A 97 12.02 15.67 14.16
CA PHE A 97 11.16 15.19 15.25
C PHE A 97 10.04 14.24 14.79
N GLN A 98 9.64 14.27 13.52
CA GLN A 98 8.64 13.36 13.00
C GLN A 98 9.05 11.89 13.10
N TRP A 99 10.32 11.58 12.83
CA TRP A 99 10.87 10.23 12.94
C TRP A 99 10.90 9.77 14.39
N TYR A 100 11.48 10.59 15.27
CA TYR A 100 11.57 10.24 16.70
C TYR A 100 10.20 9.99 17.30
N TYR A 101 9.23 10.84 16.99
CA TYR A 101 7.86 10.63 17.45
C TYR A 101 7.22 9.38 16.86
N SER A 102 7.37 9.13 15.55
CA SER A 102 6.76 7.97 14.90
C SER A 102 7.30 6.67 15.48
N VAL A 103 8.62 6.56 15.68
CA VAL A 103 9.24 5.42 16.35
C VAL A 103 8.80 5.32 17.81
N HIS A 104 8.73 6.44 18.54
CA HIS A 104 8.29 6.46 19.94
C HIS A 104 6.82 6.03 20.09
N VAL A 105 5.94 6.45 19.19
CA VAL A 105 4.53 6.01 19.18
C VAL A 105 4.44 4.51 18.93
N LEU A 106 5.18 3.97 17.94
CA LEU A 106 5.09 2.56 17.59
C LEU A 106 5.71 1.63 18.64
N TYR A 107 6.83 2.04 19.25
CA TYR A 107 7.68 1.16 20.05
C TYR A 107 7.98 1.65 21.47
N GLY A 108 7.75 2.93 21.76
CA GLY A 108 8.02 3.53 23.07
C GLY A 108 6.86 3.42 24.06
N TRP A 109 5.61 3.33 23.57
CA TRP A 109 4.43 3.30 24.43
C TRP A 109 3.99 1.88 24.80
N ARG A 110 3.75 1.63 26.10
CA ARG A 110 3.20 0.35 26.58
C ARG A 110 1.76 0.19 26.06
N GLY A 111 1.56 -0.76 25.15
CA GLY A 111 0.24 -1.12 24.60
C GLY A 111 0.12 -0.96 23.09
N ASN A 112 1.02 -0.22 22.44
CA ASN A 112 1.07 -0.18 20.97
C ASN A 112 1.88 -1.38 20.46
N ASN A 113 1.34 -2.07 19.46
CA ASN A 113 2.06 -3.13 18.75
C ASN A 113 2.52 -2.61 17.40
N GLY A 114 3.69 -1.97 17.37
CA GLY A 114 4.26 -1.36 16.17
C GLY A 114 4.39 -2.33 15.01
N ASP A 115 4.89 -3.54 15.25
CA ASP A 115 5.08 -4.53 14.20
C ASP A 115 3.76 -4.97 13.57
N GLN A 116 2.76 -5.30 14.39
CA GLN A 116 1.43 -5.66 13.88
C GLN A 116 0.78 -4.49 13.13
N PHE A 117 0.99 -3.26 13.61
CA PHE A 117 0.48 -2.06 12.97
C PHE A 117 1.07 -1.89 11.56
N ILE A 118 2.39 -1.98 11.41
CA ILE A 118 3.05 -1.89 10.10
C ILE A 118 2.60 -3.04 9.18
N GLN A 119 2.47 -4.27 9.70
CA GLN A 119 2.05 -5.41 8.87
C GLN A 119 0.63 -5.26 8.30
N LYS A 120 -0.29 -4.67 9.06
CA LYS A 120 -1.63 -4.34 8.56
C LYS A 120 -1.59 -3.23 7.51
N SER A 121 -0.71 -2.23 7.67
CA SER A 121 -0.50 -1.19 6.65
C SER A 121 0.04 -1.79 5.35
N ARG A 122 1.04 -2.67 5.43
CA ARG A 122 1.62 -3.39 4.26
C ARG A 122 0.56 -4.19 3.50
N PHE A 123 -0.33 -4.86 4.23
CA PHE A 123 -1.41 -5.66 3.63
C PHE A 123 -2.28 -4.82 2.67
N MET A 124 -2.54 -3.55 2.99
CA MET A 124 -3.32 -2.66 2.12
C MET A 124 -2.68 -2.45 0.75
N PHE A 125 -1.36 -2.56 0.61
CA PHE A 125 -0.68 -2.40 -0.68
C PHE A 125 -0.70 -3.65 -1.56
N VAL A 126 -1.09 -4.82 -1.03
CA VAL A 126 -1.23 -6.05 -1.82
C VAL A 126 -2.34 -5.92 -2.88
N PRO A 127 -3.56 -5.45 -2.56
CA PRO A 127 -4.58 -5.14 -3.56
C PRO A 127 -4.13 -4.13 -4.62
N VAL A 128 -3.33 -3.12 -4.25
CA VAL A 128 -2.80 -2.13 -5.20
C VAL A 128 -1.86 -2.81 -6.20
N GLY A 129 -0.96 -3.66 -5.72
CA GLY A 129 -0.08 -4.46 -6.57
C GLY A 129 -0.85 -5.41 -7.50
N MET A 130 -1.89 -6.08 -6.99
CA MET A 130 -2.77 -6.92 -7.80
C MET A 130 -3.50 -6.12 -8.88
N GLY A 131 -4.03 -4.94 -8.53
CA GLY A 131 -4.70 -4.05 -9.46
C GLY A 131 -3.77 -3.58 -10.58
N LEU A 132 -2.53 -3.20 -10.24
CA LEU A 132 -1.51 -2.83 -11.23
C LEU A 132 -1.14 -4.01 -12.13
N GLY A 133 -0.94 -5.21 -11.56
CA GLY A 133 -0.66 -6.42 -12.33
C GLY A 133 -1.78 -6.76 -13.32
N GLY A 134 -3.04 -6.65 -12.88
CA GLY A 134 -4.21 -6.83 -13.72
C GLY A 134 -4.30 -5.77 -14.83
N LEU A 135 -3.99 -4.51 -14.50
CA LEU A 135 -3.96 -3.41 -15.47
C LEU A 135 -2.89 -3.66 -16.55
N ILE A 136 -1.69 -4.10 -16.15
CA ILE A 136 -0.62 -4.47 -17.09
C ILE A 136 -1.06 -5.61 -18.00
N GLY A 137 -1.66 -6.67 -17.45
CA GLY A 137 -2.19 -7.78 -18.23
C GLY A 137 -3.26 -7.34 -19.24
N TRP A 138 -4.15 -6.45 -18.82
CA TRP A 138 -5.18 -5.87 -19.68
C TRP A 138 -4.60 -5.02 -20.81
N TRP A 139 -3.62 -4.16 -20.52
CA TRP A 139 -2.94 -3.36 -21.54
C TRP A 139 -2.15 -4.23 -22.53
N ALA A 140 -1.46 -5.26 -22.03
CA ALA A 140 -0.74 -6.21 -22.89
C ALA A 140 -1.69 -6.89 -23.88
N TRP A 141 -2.88 -7.30 -23.42
CA TRP A 141 -3.92 -7.85 -24.28
C TRP A 141 -4.41 -6.84 -25.32
N ARG A 142 -4.66 -5.58 -24.92
CA ARG A 142 -5.10 -4.51 -25.82
C ARG A 142 -4.08 -4.24 -26.93
N ILE A 143 -2.79 -4.19 -26.60
CA ILE A 143 -1.70 -3.98 -27.56
C ILE A 143 -1.59 -5.18 -28.51
N ALA A 144 -1.71 -6.41 -28.00
CA ALA A 144 -1.70 -7.61 -28.83
C ALA A 144 -2.86 -7.62 -29.84
N GLN A 145 -4.04 -7.13 -29.47
CA GLN A 145 -5.16 -7.02 -30.40
C GLN A 145 -4.91 -6.03 -31.55
N GLN A 146 -4.31 -4.88 -31.25
CA GLN A 146 -4.00 -3.88 -32.28
C GLN A 146 -3.04 -4.43 -33.34
N ARG A 147 -2.06 -5.26 -32.95
CA ARG A 147 -1.14 -5.92 -33.88
C ARG A 147 -1.81 -6.94 -34.80
N HIS A 148 -2.74 -7.74 -34.27
CA HIS A 148 -3.50 -8.68 -35.10
C HIS A 148 -4.53 -7.97 -36.00
N GLY A 149 -5.10 -6.84 -35.56
CA GLY A 149 -5.99 -6.01 -36.38
C GLY A 149 -5.27 -5.32 -37.54
N ALA A 150 -4.04 -4.84 -37.33
CA ALA A 150 -3.21 -4.25 -38.39
C ALA A 150 -2.74 -5.30 -39.43
N ALA A 151 -2.45 -6.53 -39.01
CA ALA A 151 -2.09 -7.62 -39.91
C ALA A 151 -3.22 -8.03 -40.88
N CYS A 152 -4.48 -7.84 -40.50
CA CYS A 152 -5.62 -8.07 -41.39
C CYS A 152 -5.91 -6.88 -42.32
N ALA A 153 -5.49 -5.66 -41.98
CA ALA A 153 -5.70 -4.46 -42.77
C ALA A 153 -4.59 -4.20 -43.83
N GLY A 154 -3.41 -4.78 -43.67
CA GLY A 154 -2.27 -4.65 -44.60
C GLY A 154 -2.17 -5.76 -45.66
N ALA A 155 -3.19 -6.61 -45.80
CA ALA A 155 -3.23 -7.72 -46.77
C ALA A 155 -4.24 -7.48 -47.91
N GLY A 156 -4.60 -6.22 -48.18
CA GLY A 156 -5.48 -5.80 -49.28
C GLY A 156 -4.71 -5.07 -50.36
#